data_AF-A0A9W9WN12-F1
#
_entry.id   AF-A0A9W9WN12-F1
#
_cell.length_a   1.000
_cell.length_b   1.000
_cell.length_c   1.000
_cell.angle_alpha   90.00
_cell.angle_beta   90.00
_cell.angle_gamma   90.00
#
_symmetry.space_group_name_H-M   'P 1'
#
loop_
_entity.id
_entity.type
_entity.pdbx_description
1 polymer ?
#
loop_
_entity_poly.entity_id
_entity_poly.type
_entity_poly.pdbx_seq_one_letter_code
_entity_poly.pdbx_strand_id
1 'polypeptide(L)'
;MADPRYGSYTDVAKNYGRRLDSLLEQGIFKPVFLYHVVIINILPLIGLVIPRSRGGQFVRKGLFVLCIAIAIENLQNRRAIIGGNGYMLGLMTAWWLVWNATLFVFTNLEHDFKRIERKPVDIKSQNDAEIENSTVRKSLDSSDPTCTQRDNNLFVWRSYPEKFWHRLEWSAGLLFNLRGPEWNWRASHLGPLPRPIHKQLHSGFMGRVNAHDPSTYPSGKHRLQAAFRKFFISYLVLDSLKVIILMPDPYFRGFISADSLSPFPFFYFTSITLHPAIAQFCHRLYSAISVYVAIEFVTSLNPIFFLGLSLAFPKRG
;
A
#
# COMPACT_ATOMS: atom_id res chain seq x y z
N MET A 1 39.30 -25.87 7.66
CA MET A 1 39.17 -25.67 9.11
C MET A 1 38.48 -24.35 9.33
N ALA A 2 37.25 -24.35 9.86
CA ALA A 2 36.50 -23.13 10.13
C ALA A 2 36.99 -22.48 11.43
N ASP A 3 37.15 -21.16 11.42
CA ASP A 3 37.55 -20.34 12.58
C ASP A 3 36.51 -20.50 13.72
N PRO A 4 36.93 -20.90 14.95
CA PRO A 4 36.02 -21.11 16.08
C PRO A 4 35.34 -19.83 16.60
N ARG A 5 35.66 -18.65 16.07
CA ARG A 5 35.15 -17.36 16.55
C ARG A 5 33.74 -17.01 16.09
N TYR A 6 33.20 -17.73 15.10
CA TYR A 6 31.82 -17.54 14.65
C TYR A 6 31.02 -18.81 14.97
N GLY A 7 30.27 -18.77 16.08
CA GLY A 7 29.24 -19.77 16.35
C GLY A 7 28.28 -19.90 15.15
N SER A 8 27.66 -21.07 15.00
CA SER A 8 26.69 -21.31 13.93
C SER A 8 25.65 -20.19 13.90
N TYR A 9 25.09 -19.86 12.72
CA TYR A 9 24.02 -18.86 12.59
C TYR A 9 22.88 -19.10 13.60
N THR A 10 22.60 -20.37 13.90
CA THR A 10 21.63 -20.78 14.92
C THR A 10 21.99 -20.30 16.32
N ASP A 11 23.27 -20.30 16.67
CA ASP A 11 23.77 -19.88 17.97
C ASP A 11 23.73 -18.35 18.09
N VAL A 12 24.05 -17.65 17.01
CA VAL A 12 23.90 -16.20 16.90
C VAL A 12 22.42 -15.79 17.07
N ALA A 13 21.51 -16.45 16.37
CA ALA A 13 20.07 -16.19 16.50
C ALA A 13 19.55 -16.46 17.92
N LYS A 14 19.97 -17.58 18.54
CA LYS A 14 19.63 -17.90 19.94
C LYS A 14 20.21 -16.89 20.94
N ASN A 15 21.42 -16.40 20.71
CA ASN A 15 22.04 -15.36 21.54
C ASN A 15 21.25 -14.05 21.46
N TYR A 16 20.81 -13.64 20.26
CA TYR A 16 19.93 -12.46 20.11
C TYR A 16 18.59 -12.65 20.80
N GLY A 17 17.99 -13.85 20.71
CA GLY A 17 16.78 -14.24 21.44
C GLY A 17 16.91 -14.00 22.94
N ARG A 18 17.88 -14.69 23.57
CA ARG A 18 18.13 -14.59 25.01
C ARG A 18 18.42 -13.16 25.46
N ARG A 19 19.17 -12.40 24.65
CA ARG A 19 19.47 -11.00 24.97
C ARG A 19 18.23 -10.12 24.91
N LEU A 20 17.35 -10.30 23.91
CA LEU A 20 16.08 -9.56 23.90
C LEU A 20 15.23 -9.93 25.10
N ASP A 21 15.10 -11.21 25.44
CA ASP A 21 14.31 -11.68 26.58
C ASP A 21 14.80 -11.04 27.88
N SER A 22 16.12 -10.99 28.11
CA SER A 22 16.67 -10.29 29.28
C SER A 22 16.34 -8.79 29.31
N LEU A 23 16.30 -8.13 28.16
CA LEU A 23 15.98 -6.69 28.07
C LEU A 23 14.49 -6.42 28.24
N LEU A 24 13.64 -7.40 27.90
CA LEU A 24 12.20 -7.38 28.19
C LEU A 24 11.94 -7.60 29.69
N GLU A 25 12.63 -8.57 30.31
CA GLU A 25 12.55 -8.83 31.76
C GLU A 25 13.03 -7.64 32.59
N GLN A 26 14.08 -6.95 32.14
CA GLN A 26 14.58 -5.72 32.77
C GLN A 26 13.66 -4.50 32.54
N GLY A 27 12.63 -4.62 31.70
CA GLY A 27 11.68 -3.54 31.40
C GLY A 27 12.24 -2.42 30.51
N ILE A 28 13.42 -2.63 29.89
CA ILE A 28 14.04 -1.65 28.98
C ILE A 28 13.25 -1.58 27.67
N PHE A 29 12.81 -2.73 27.16
CA PHE A 29 11.94 -2.82 26.00
C PHE A 29 10.57 -3.38 26.38
N LYS A 30 9.52 -2.95 25.67
CA LYS A 30 8.16 -3.46 25.81
C LYS A 30 7.83 -4.43 24.68
N PRO A 31 7.14 -5.54 24.98
CA PRO A 31 6.72 -6.49 23.94
C PRO A 31 5.71 -5.85 22.99
N VAL A 32 5.74 -6.30 21.73
CA VAL A 32 4.77 -5.90 20.72
C VAL A 32 3.56 -6.82 20.82
N PHE A 33 2.44 -6.27 21.26
CA PHE A 33 1.16 -6.97 21.25
C PHE A 33 0.33 -6.64 20.00
N LEU A 34 -0.57 -7.57 19.64
CA LEU A 34 -1.45 -7.45 18.47
C LEU A 34 -2.32 -6.19 18.50
N TYR A 35 -2.71 -5.71 19.68
CA TYR A 35 -3.52 -4.50 19.78
C TYR A 35 -2.83 -3.24 19.25
N HIS A 36 -1.49 -3.17 19.22
CA HIS A 36 -0.77 -2.04 18.60
C HIS A 36 -0.98 -1.99 17.09
N VAL A 37 -0.99 -3.16 16.46
CA VAL A 37 -1.32 -3.32 15.04
C VAL A 37 -2.76 -2.88 14.80
N VAL A 38 -3.68 -3.21 15.70
CA VAL A 38 -5.09 -2.81 15.56
C VAL A 38 -5.25 -1.30 15.73
N ILE A 39 -4.63 -0.70 16.74
CA ILE A 39 -4.73 0.75 17.03
C ILE A 39 -4.19 1.59 15.86
N ILE A 40 -3.05 1.23 15.28
CA ILE A 40 -2.46 1.97 14.15
C ILE A 40 -3.34 1.94 12.89
N ASN A 41 -4.27 0.98 12.79
CA ASN A 41 -5.24 0.86 11.69
C ASN A 41 -6.57 1.56 12.00
N ILE A 42 -7.09 1.44 13.22
CA ILE A 42 -8.38 2.03 13.60
C ILE A 42 -8.29 3.56 13.67
N LEU A 43 -7.19 4.09 14.22
CA LEU A 43 -7.02 5.52 14.40
C LEU A 43 -7.13 6.33 13.10
N PRO A 44 -6.44 5.96 12.00
CA PRO A 44 -6.62 6.66 10.75
C PRO A 44 -7.99 6.41 10.12
N LEU A 45 -8.59 5.23 10.29
CA LEU A 45 -9.95 4.97 9.83
C LEU A 45 -10.95 5.97 10.43
N ILE A 46 -10.86 6.22 11.74
CA ILE A 46 -11.69 7.22 12.43
C ILE A 46 -11.48 8.61 11.79
N GLY A 47 -10.22 8.99 11.54
CA GLY A 47 -9.90 10.28 10.92
C GLY A 47 -10.46 10.44 9.50
N LEU A 48 -10.52 9.37 8.72
CA LEU A 48 -11.06 9.37 7.36
C LEU A 48 -12.59 9.50 7.34
N VAL A 49 -13.29 8.95 8.33
CA VAL A 49 -14.76 8.98 8.43
C VAL A 49 -15.29 10.35 8.84
N ILE A 50 -14.47 11.17 9.51
CA ILE A 50 -14.84 12.52 9.94
C ILE A 50 -14.77 13.46 8.71
N PRO A 51 -15.88 14.14 8.32
CA PRO A 51 -15.90 15.06 7.18
C PRO A 51 -15.10 16.34 7.47
N ARG A 52 -14.56 16.97 6.43
CA ARG A 52 -13.68 18.14 6.55
C ARG A 52 -14.44 19.44 6.85
N SER A 53 -15.71 19.54 6.47
CA SER A 53 -16.51 20.78 6.42
C SER A 53 -16.85 21.42 7.78
N ARG A 54 -16.67 20.76 8.92
CA ARG A 54 -17.00 21.30 10.27
C ARG A 54 -15.82 21.19 11.25
N GLY A 55 -14.66 21.72 10.89
CA GLY A 55 -13.46 21.66 11.74
C GLY A 55 -12.76 20.30 11.77
N GLY A 56 -13.27 19.30 11.03
CA GLY A 56 -12.65 17.98 10.91
C GLY A 56 -11.24 18.01 10.34
N GLN A 57 -10.83 19.07 9.65
CA GLN A 57 -9.43 19.25 9.24
C GLN A 57 -8.46 19.34 10.44
N PHE A 58 -8.85 20.00 11.54
CA PHE A 58 -8.02 20.08 12.73
C PHE A 58 -7.98 18.74 13.46
N VAL A 59 -9.12 18.03 13.52
CA VAL A 59 -9.19 16.68 14.09
C VAL A 59 -8.30 15.71 13.32
N ARG A 60 -8.33 15.74 11.98
CA ARG A 60 -7.46 14.92 11.12
C ARG A 60 -5.98 15.23 11.34
N LYS A 61 -5.60 16.50 11.44
CA LYS A 61 -4.22 16.90 11.76
C LYS A 61 -3.81 16.42 13.15
N GLY A 62 -4.69 16.55 14.15
CA GLY A 62 -4.45 16.04 15.50
C GLY A 62 -4.28 14.52 15.54
N LEU A 63 -5.12 13.79 14.81
CA LEU A 63 -4.99 12.34 14.65
C LEU A 63 -3.68 11.96 13.95
N PHE A 64 -3.25 12.73 12.95
CA PHE A 64 -1.96 12.50 12.31
C PHE A 64 -0.78 12.74 13.26
N VAL A 65 -0.82 13.80 14.09
CA VAL A 65 0.18 14.03 15.16
C VAL A 65 0.19 12.87 16.15
N LEU A 66 -0.99 12.34 16.51
CA LEU A 66 -1.09 11.16 17.37
C LEU A 66 -0.50 9.91 16.69
N CYS A 67 -0.72 9.71 15.38
CA CYS A 67 -0.06 8.64 14.63
C CYS A 67 1.47 8.78 14.65
N ILE A 68 2.01 9.99 14.52
CA ILE A 68 3.45 10.25 14.64
C ILE A 68 3.93 9.88 16.06
N ALA A 69 3.22 10.33 17.10
CA ALA A 69 3.59 10.04 18.49
C ALA A 69 3.61 8.53 18.77
N ILE A 70 2.60 7.79 18.29
CA ILE A 70 2.54 6.33 18.40
C ILE A 70 3.69 5.69 17.61
N ALA A 71 4.00 6.17 16.41
CA ALA A 71 5.12 5.65 15.62
C ALA A 71 6.46 5.84 16.34
N ILE A 72 6.70 7.01 16.94
CA ILE A 72 7.91 7.29 17.74
C ILE A 72 7.97 6.36 18.96
N GLU A 73 6.86 6.21 19.69
CA GLU A 73 6.78 5.30 20.84
C GLU A 73 7.10 3.85 20.45
N ASN A 74 6.56 3.39 19.32
CA ASN A 74 6.84 2.05 18.80
C ASN A 74 8.30 1.88 18.41
N LEU A 75 8.90 2.86 17.74
CA LEU A 75 10.29 2.79 17.28
C LEU A 75 11.31 2.94 18.42
N GLN A 76 10.97 3.62 19.51
CA GLN A 76 11.85 3.81 20.67
C GLN A 76 11.76 2.66 21.67
N ASN A 77 10.54 2.31 22.08
CA ASN A 77 10.33 1.45 23.24
C ASN A 77 10.13 -0.03 22.88
N ARG A 78 9.96 -0.35 21.59
CA ARG A 78 9.59 -1.70 21.17
C ARG A 78 10.61 -2.29 20.23
N ARG A 79 10.92 -3.55 20.51
CA ARG A 79 11.80 -4.40 19.72
C ARG A 79 11.14 -5.76 19.61
N ALA A 80 11.21 -6.35 18.43
CA ALA A 80 10.72 -7.69 18.16
C ALA A 80 11.78 -8.42 17.33
N ILE A 81 11.88 -9.74 17.44
CA ILE A 81 12.79 -10.55 16.60
C ILE A 81 12.09 -10.99 15.30
N ILE A 82 10.76 -11.07 15.33
CA ILE A 82 9.92 -11.53 14.21
C ILE A 82 10.15 -10.67 12.96
N GLY A 83 10.27 -11.33 11.81
CA GLY A 83 10.38 -10.67 10.51
C GLY A 83 11.75 -10.02 10.25
N GLY A 84 12.83 -10.79 10.45
CA GLY A 84 14.18 -10.37 10.09
C GLY A 84 14.86 -9.48 11.13
N ASN A 85 14.93 -9.92 12.39
CA ASN A 85 15.56 -9.21 13.51
C ASN A 85 14.86 -7.89 13.85
N GLY A 86 13.53 -7.83 13.72
CA GLY A 86 12.72 -6.64 14.04
C GLY A 86 12.57 -5.64 12.91
N TYR A 87 13.21 -5.90 11.76
CA TYR A 87 13.07 -5.09 10.55
C TYR A 87 11.59 -4.90 10.15
N MET A 88 10.79 -5.96 10.22
CA MET A 88 9.37 -5.93 9.82
C MET A 88 8.53 -4.95 10.65
N LEU A 89 8.81 -4.80 11.95
CA LEU A 89 8.11 -3.83 12.80
C LEU A 89 8.40 -2.39 12.36
N GLY A 90 9.67 -2.09 12.09
CA GLY A 90 10.09 -0.79 11.58
C GLY A 90 9.51 -0.49 10.21
N LEU A 91 9.55 -1.46 9.30
CA LEU A 91 8.97 -1.36 7.97
C LEU A 91 7.46 -1.10 8.02
N MET A 92 6.72 -1.86 8.84
CA MET A 92 5.28 -1.70 8.99
C MET A 92 4.93 -0.31 9.54
N THR A 93 5.69 0.16 10.54
CA THR A 93 5.48 1.49 11.13
C THR A 93 5.76 2.60 10.11
N ALA A 94 6.86 2.50 9.36
CA ALA A 94 7.22 3.46 8.32
C ALA A 94 6.20 3.50 7.17
N TRP A 95 5.77 2.33 6.70
CA TRP A 95 4.69 2.21 5.71
C TRP A 95 3.45 2.96 6.18
N TRP A 96 2.96 2.63 7.38
CA TRP A 96 1.76 3.24 7.92
C TRP A 96 1.88 4.75 8.05
N LEU A 97 3.05 5.24 8.48
CA LEU A 97 3.28 6.67 8.61
C LEU A 97 3.23 7.40 7.26
N VAL A 98 3.86 6.84 6.22
CA VAL A 98 3.83 7.39 4.86
C VAL A 98 2.41 7.37 4.29
N TRP A 99 1.68 6.28 4.50
CA TRP A 99 0.29 6.16 4.06
C TRP A 99 -0.61 7.21 4.73
N ASN A 100 -0.48 7.36 6.05
CA ASN A 100 -1.21 8.36 6.83
C ASN A 100 -0.85 9.80 6.42
N ALA A 101 0.43 10.08 6.18
CA ALA A 101 0.87 11.39 5.71
C ALA A 101 0.24 11.72 4.34
N THR A 102 0.19 10.74 3.44
CA THR A 102 -0.46 10.90 2.13
C THR A 102 -1.94 11.26 2.29
N LEU A 103 -2.68 10.51 3.12
CA LEU A 103 -4.12 10.69 3.27
C LEU A 103 -4.52 11.95 4.07
N PHE A 104 -3.73 12.36 5.07
CA PHE A 104 -4.08 13.48 5.95
C PHE A 104 -3.40 14.81 5.59
N VAL A 105 -2.20 14.78 5.00
CA VAL A 105 -1.40 15.98 4.73
C VAL A 105 -1.43 16.34 3.25
N PHE A 106 -1.13 15.38 2.38
CA PHE A 106 -0.86 15.65 0.97
C PHE A 106 -2.08 15.59 0.06
N THR A 107 -3.21 15.04 0.52
CA THR A 107 -4.36 14.80 -0.36
C THR A 107 -5.68 15.26 0.26
N ASN A 108 -6.56 15.80 -0.57
CA ASN A 108 -7.92 16.18 -0.19
C ASN A 108 -8.88 15.03 -0.47
N LEU A 109 -9.19 14.26 0.58
CA LEU A 109 -10.06 13.08 0.54
C LEU A 109 -11.38 13.28 -0.21
N GLU A 110 -12.00 14.45 -0.05
CA GLU A 110 -13.31 14.75 -0.61
C GLU A 110 -13.29 15.06 -2.11
N HIS A 111 -12.15 15.52 -2.63
CA HIS A 111 -12.03 15.98 -4.01
C HIS A 111 -11.18 15.04 -4.86
N ASP A 112 -10.06 14.57 -4.30
CA ASP A 112 -9.00 13.88 -5.02
C ASP A 112 -9.27 12.38 -5.15
N PHE A 113 -10.17 11.81 -4.34
CA PHE A 113 -10.49 10.38 -4.36
C PHE A 113 -11.93 10.15 -4.80
N LYS A 114 -12.08 9.34 -5.84
CA LYS A 114 -13.37 8.87 -6.34
C LYS A 114 -13.34 7.36 -6.49
N ARG A 115 -14.41 6.70 -6.05
CA ARG A 115 -14.61 5.25 -6.17
C ARG A 115 -15.67 4.97 -7.23
N ILE A 116 -15.49 3.91 -7.99
CA ILE A 116 -16.49 3.42 -8.94
C ILE A 116 -17.56 2.68 -8.16
N GLU A 117 -18.81 3.12 -8.29
CA GLU A 117 -19.95 2.44 -7.69
C GLU A 117 -21.02 2.12 -8.72
N ARG A 118 -21.74 1.01 -8.48
CA ARG A 118 -22.90 0.61 -9.27
C ARG A 118 -24.12 1.38 -8.78
N LYS A 119 -24.82 2.04 -9.69
CA LYS A 119 -26.18 2.55 -9.46
C LYS A 119 -27.15 1.67 -10.24
N PRO A 120 -28.22 1.17 -9.60
CA PRO A 120 -29.32 0.55 -10.34
C PRO A 120 -29.94 1.64 -11.22
N VAL A 121 -30.18 1.31 -12.49
CA VAL A 121 -31.02 2.15 -13.36
C VAL A 121 -32.44 2.06 -12.81
N ASP A 122 -32.99 3.18 -12.34
CA ASP A 122 -34.39 3.24 -11.98
C ASP A 122 -35.21 3.32 -13.27
N ILE A 123 -35.71 2.16 -13.71
CA ILE A 123 -36.43 1.95 -14.98
C ILE A 123 -37.66 2.87 -15.09
N LYS A 124 -38.15 3.44 -13.98
CA LYS A 124 -39.25 4.40 -13.99
C LYS A 124 -38.94 5.71 -14.71
N SER A 125 -37.69 6.17 -14.72
CA SER A 125 -37.34 7.46 -15.35
C SER A 125 -37.13 7.41 -16.87
N GLN A 126 -36.95 6.21 -17.43
CA GLN A 126 -36.77 6.05 -18.88
C GLN A 126 -38.12 6.02 -19.62
N ASN A 127 -39.17 5.49 -18.97
CA ASN A 127 -40.51 5.48 -19.54
C ASN A 127 -41.11 6.89 -19.67
N ASP A 128 -40.76 7.82 -18.78
CA ASP A 128 -41.26 9.21 -18.85
C ASP A 128 -40.53 10.05 -19.92
N ALA A 129 -39.28 9.71 -20.25
CA ALA A 129 -38.51 10.39 -21.30
C ALA A 129 -38.72 9.81 -22.71
N GLU A 130 -39.24 8.59 -22.82
CA GLU A 130 -39.50 7.93 -24.11
C GLU A 130 -40.92 8.21 -24.66
N ILE A 131 -41.85 8.71 -23.82
CA ILE A 131 -43.21 9.06 -24.26
C ILE A 131 -43.25 10.38 -25.06
N GLU A 132 -42.24 11.26 -24.97
CA GLU A 132 -42.24 12.56 -25.68
C GLU A 132 -41.68 12.53 -27.11
N ASN A 133 -41.02 11.44 -27.55
CA ASN A 133 -40.29 11.41 -28.83
C ASN A 133 -40.77 10.37 -29.85
N SER A 134 -41.92 9.70 -29.64
CA SER A 134 -42.39 8.65 -30.55
C SER A 134 -43.78 8.92 -31.14
N THR A 135 -43.89 9.98 -31.94
CA THR A 135 -44.80 9.97 -33.09
C THR A 135 -43.96 9.81 -34.35
N VAL A 136 -44.31 8.81 -35.18
CA VAL A 136 -43.82 8.52 -36.54
C VAL A 136 -42.65 7.51 -36.62
N ARG A 137 -42.95 6.19 -36.56
CA ARG A 137 -43.12 5.27 -37.70
C ARG A 137 -43.02 3.80 -37.26
N LYS A 138 -44.09 3.06 -37.56
CA LYS A 138 -44.21 1.60 -37.50
C LYS A 138 -43.44 0.95 -38.65
N SER A 139 -42.69 -0.12 -38.36
CA SER A 139 -42.65 -1.32 -39.20
C SER A 139 -42.23 -2.53 -38.34
N LEU A 140 -43.12 -3.53 -38.30
CA LEU A 140 -42.91 -4.87 -37.77
C LEU A 140 -41.73 -5.55 -38.47
N ASP A 141 -40.90 -6.29 -37.73
CA ASP A 141 -40.75 -7.73 -38.01
C ASP A 141 -40.16 -8.53 -36.83
N SER A 142 -40.87 -9.62 -36.50
CA SER A 142 -40.39 -10.95 -36.09
C SER A 142 -39.38 -11.11 -34.93
N SER A 143 -39.95 -11.32 -33.73
CA SER A 143 -39.64 -12.40 -32.76
C SER A 143 -38.24 -13.03 -32.68
N ASP A 144 -37.56 -12.78 -31.56
CA ASP A 144 -36.76 -13.80 -30.85
C ASP A 144 -36.69 -13.47 -29.33
N PRO A 145 -37.42 -14.15 -28.42
CA PRO A 145 -37.49 -13.77 -27.02
C PRO A 145 -36.51 -14.58 -26.18
N THR A 146 -35.21 -14.60 -26.50
CA THR A 146 -34.25 -15.31 -25.64
C THR A 146 -32.81 -14.76 -25.69
N CYS A 147 -32.56 -13.54 -25.21
CA CYS A 147 -31.22 -13.22 -24.72
C CYS A 147 -31.19 -12.17 -23.58
N THR A 148 -30.79 -12.64 -22.40
CA THR A 148 -30.05 -11.88 -21.37
C THR A 148 -30.62 -10.54 -20.91
N GLN A 149 -31.64 -10.64 -20.06
CA GLN A 149 -31.83 -9.76 -18.90
C GLN A 149 -30.61 -9.86 -17.97
N ARG A 150 -29.47 -9.25 -18.35
CA ARG A 150 -28.25 -9.24 -17.54
C ARG A 150 -27.67 -7.82 -17.47
N ASP A 151 -27.97 -7.16 -16.36
CA ASP A 151 -27.24 -6.04 -15.76
C ASP A 151 -27.27 -4.66 -16.44
N ASN A 152 -28.43 -3.98 -16.40
CA ASN A 152 -28.50 -2.51 -16.51
C ASN A 152 -27.97 -1.83 -15.22
N ASN A 153 -26.70 -2.05 -14.89
CA ASN A 153 -26.01 -1.35 -13.80
C ASN A 153 -25.21 -0.17 -14.38
N LEU A 154 -25.57 1.06 -14.02
CA LEU A 154 -24.79 2.25 -14.40
C LEU A 154 -23.61 2.40 -13.45
N PHE A 155 -22.40 2.48 -14.00
CA PHE A 155 -21.21 2.78 -13.20
C PHE A 155 -21.01 4.29 -13.12
N VAL A 156 -20.84 4.83 -11.91
CA VAL A 156 -20.64 6.28 -11.68
C VAL A 156 -19.44 6.50 -10.76
N TRP A 157 -18.64 7.52 -11.05
CA TRP A 157 -17.63 8.02 -10.13
C TRP A 157 -18.30 8.69 -8.93
N ARG A 158 -18.14 8.10 -7.74
CA ARG A 158 -18.67 8.66 -6.51
C ARG A 158 -17.53 9.25 -5.67
N SER A 159 -17.68 10.54 -5.36
CA SER A 159 -16.86 11.25 -4.37
C SER A 159 -17.25 10.85 -2.94
N TYR A 160 -16.65 11.50 -1.94
CA TYR A 160 -16.88 11.21 -0.53
C TYR A 160 -18.38 11.19 -0.16
N PRO A 161 -18.92 10.08 0.40
CA PRO A 161 -20.35 9.91 0.61
C PRO A 161 -20.88 10.64 1.85
N GLU A 162 -22.19 10.88 1.91
CA GLU A 162 -22.81 11.60 3.03
C GLU A 162 -23.26 10.70 4.20
N LYS A 163 -23.66 9.45 3.93
CA LYS A 163 -24.16 8.54 4.97
C LYS A 163 -23.01 7.92 5.76
N PHE A 164 -23.13 7.85 7.09
CA PHE A 164 -22.05 7.37 7.99
C PHE A 164 -21.51 5.99 7.63
N TRP A 165 -22.38 4.97 7.52
CA TRP A 165 -21.95 3.60 7.19
C TRP A 165 -21.29 3.51 5.81
N HIS A 166 -21.80 4.27 4.86
CA HIS A 166 -21.23 4.32 3.53
C HIS A 166 -19.88 5.06 3.52
N ARG A 167 -19.69 6.08 4.38
CA ARG A 167 -18.37 6.69 4.63
C ARG A 167 -17.41 5.71 5.25
N LEU A 168 -17.83 4.95 6.27
CA LEU A 168 -16.97 3.95 6.90
C LEU A 168 -16.49 2.92 5.88
N GLU A 169 -17.39 2.37 5.07
CA GLU A 169 -17.04 1.41 4.02
C GLU A 169 -16.14 2.03 2.95
N TRP A 170 -16.45 3.25 2.50
CA TRP A 170 -15.65 3.97 1.50
C TRP A 170 -14.25 4.30 2.05
N SER A 171 -14.15 4.74 3.31
CA SER A 171 -12.89 5.07 3.99
C SER A 171 -12.08 3.82 4.33
N ALA A 172 -12.72 2.72 4.74
CA ALA A 172 -12.06 1.44 4.93
C ALA A 172 -11.53 0.91 3.59
N GLY A 173 -12.35 1.03 2.52
CA GLY A 173 -11.94 0.75 1.16
C GLY A 173 -10.72 1.59 0.77
N LEU A 174 -10.66 2.87 1.12
CA LEU A 174 -9.50 3.69 0.81
C LEU A 174 -8.26 3.30 1.63
N LEU A 175 -8.44 3.02 2.92
CA LEU A 175 -7.35 2.71 3.84
C LEU A 175 -6.69 1.36 3.54
N PHE A 176 -7.49 0.34 3.26
CA PHE A 176 -7.03 -1.05 3.06
C PHE A 176 -6.77 -1.40 1.59
N ASN A 177 -7.28 -0.62 0.63
CA ASN A 177 -7.07 -0.93 -0.78
C ASN A 177 -5.78 -0.30 -1.32
N LEU A 178 -4.69 -1.05 -1.20
CA LEU A 178 -3.33 -0.61 -1.51
C LEU A 178 -3.05 -0.31 -3.00
N ARG A 179 -3.97 -0.63 -3.92
CA ARG A 179 -3.76 -0.48 -5.38
C ARG A 179 -4.85 0.28 -6.12
N GLY A 180 -5.94 0.58 -5.44
CA GLY A 180 -7.03 1.36 -5.99
C GLY A 180 -7.63 0.87 -7.32
N PRO A 181 -7.87 -0.45 -7.57
CA PRO A 181 -8.42 -0.92 -8.85
C PRO A 181 -9.79 -0.30 -9.20
N GLU A 182 -10.56 0.04 -8.17
CA GLU A 182 -11.88 0.68 -8.25
C GLU A 182 -11.82 2.19 -7.99
N TRP A 183 -10.61 2.73 -7.85
CA TRP A 183 -10.37 4.12 -7.49
C TRP A 183 -9.78 4.88 -8.67
N ASN A 184 -9.95 6.19 -8.68
CA ASN A 184 -9.40 7.06 -9.72
C ASN A 184 -7.86 7.09 -9.76
N TRP A 185 -7.18 6.81 -8.64
CA TRP A 185 -5.71 6.70 -8.54
C TRP A 185 -5.17 5.31 -8.88
N ARG A 186 -5.95 4.51 -9.60
CA ARG A 186 -5.60 3.14 -10.02
C ARG A 186 -4.17 3.06 -10.56
N ALA A 187 -3.42 2.09 -10.06
CA ALA A 187 -2.05 1.87 -10.52
C ALA A 187 -2.03 1.55 -12.04
N SER A 188 -1.16 2.22 -12.79
CA SER A 188 -1.07 2.11 -14.26
C SER A 188 -0.88 0.67 -14.76
N HIS A 189 -0.18 -0.16 -14.00
CA HIS A 189 0.04 -1.58 -14.30
C HIS A 189 -1.22 -2.46 -14.16
N LEU A 190 -2.33 -1.93 -13.63
CA LEU A 190 -3.60 -2.68 -13.52
C LEU A 190 -4.34 -2.79 -14.86
N GLY A 191 -3.85 -2.15 -15.93
CA GLY A 191 -4.55 -2.07 -17.21
C GLY A 191 -5.81 -1.19 -17.12
N PRO A 192 -6.50 -0.96 -18.25
CA PRO A 192 -7.67 -0.10 -18.33
C PRO A 192 -8.87 -0.76 -17.66
N LEU A 193 -9.89 0.06 -17.46
CA LEU A 193 -11.22 -0.43 -17.10
C LEU A 193 -11.81 -1.25 -18.25
N PRO A 194 -12.66 -2.25 -17.96
CA PRO A 194 -13.43 -2.94 -18.98
C PRO A 194 -14.14 -1.95 -19.90
N ARG A 195 -14.12 -2.22 -21.22
CA ARG A 195 -14.66 -1.32 -22.26
C ARG A 195 -16.09 -0.79 -21.97
N PRO A 196 -17.04 -1.59 -21.42
CA PRO A 196 -18.38 -1.10 -21.10
C PRO A 196 -18.36 -0.02 -20.00
N ILE A 197 -17.56 -0.23 -18.96
CA ILE A 197 -17.42 0.69 -17.81
C ILE A 197 -16.68 1.95 -18.24
N HIS A 198 -15.65 1.80 -19.07
CA HIS A 198 -14.87 2.91 -19.59
C HIS A 198 -15.73 3.87 -20.44
N LYS A 199 -16.58 3.33 -21.33
CA LYS A 199 -17.51 4.14 -22.14
C LYS A 199 -18.53 4.90 -21.29
N GLN A 200 -19.03 4.30 -20.20
CA GLN A 200 -19.98 4.96 -19.28
C GLN A 200 -19.33 6.04 -18.41
N LEU A 201 -18.07 5.85 -17.99
CA LEU A 201 -17.35 6.78 -17.11
C LEU A 201 -16.70 7.96 -17.83
N HIS A 202 -16.49 7.86 -19.15
CA HIS A 202 -15.79 8.88 -19.94
C HIS A 202 -16.54 10.21 -20.03
N SER A 203 -17.87 10.21 -19.84
CA SER A 203 -18.69 11.43 -19.86
C SER A 203 -18.41 12.39 -18.69
N GLY A 204 -17.70 11.95 -17.64
CA GLY A 204 -17.45 12.75 -16.43
C GLY A 204 -15.98 12.86 -15.97
N PHE A 205 -14.99 12.44 -16.78
CA PHE A 205 -13.59 12.36 -16.34
C PHE A 205 -12.62 13.06 -17.30
N MET A 206 -12.20 14.28 -16.94
CA MET A 206 -11.23 15.12 -17.67
C MET A 206 -9.86 15.16 -16.96
N GLY A 207 -9.23 14.02 -16.70
CA GLY A 207 -7.91 14.07 -16.05
C GLY A 207 -7.14 12.77 -15.91
N ARG A 208 -6.05 12.66 -16.69
CA ARG A 208 -4.82 11.90 -16.38
C ARG A 208 -4.84 10.37 -16.40
N VAL A 209 -5.87 9.72 -16.96
CA VAL A 209 -5.76 8.32 -17.38
C VAL A 209 -5.84 8.28 -18.91
N ASN A 210 -4.70 8.46 -19.57
CA ASN A 210 -4.58 8.13 -20.98
C ASN A 210 -4.77 6.61 -21.08
N ALA A 211 -5.98 6.19 -21.42
CA ALA A 211 -6.21 4.82 -21.86
C ALA A 211 -5.44 4.64 -23.18
N HIS A 212 -4.15 4.34 -23.07
CA HIS A 212 -3.34 4.04 -24.23
C HIS A 212 -3.85 2.77 -24.92
N ASP A 213 -3.65 2.80 -26.22
CA ASP A 213 -4.07 1.89 -27.28
C ASP A 213 -4.21 0.40 -26.87
N PRO A 214 -5.25 -0.35 -27.30
CA PRO A 214 -5.40 -1.80 -27.09
C PRO A 214 -4.17 -2.68 -27.39
N SER A 215 -3.24 -2.19 -28.19
CA SER A 215 -1.94 -2.81 -28.50
C SER A 215 -0.92 -2.75 -27.34
N THR A 216 -1.14 -1.90 -26.33
CA THR A 216 -0.22 -1.67 -25.20
C THR A 216 -0.42 -2.67 -24.05
N TYR A 217 -1.34 -3.64 -24.19
CA TYR A 217 -1.68 -4.54 -23.08
C TYR A 217 -0.83 -5.82 -23.08
N PRO A 218 0.08 -5.98 -22.10
CA PRO A 218 0.77 -7.25 -21.94
C PRO A 218 -0.29 -8.29 -21.52
N SER A 219 -0.30 -9.44 -22.20
CA SER A 219 -1.04 -10.64 -21.78
C SER A 219 -0.95 -10.83 -20.26
N GLY A 220 -1.99 -11.38 -19.62
CA GLY A 220 -1.99 -11.64 -18.17
C GLY A 220 -0.71 -12.36 -17.71
N LYS A 221 -0.15 -13.22 -18.57
CA LYS A 221 1.15 -13.88 -18.37
C LYS A 221 2.33 -12.89 -18.31
N HIS A 222 2.40 -11.91 -19.22
CA HIS A 222 3.46 -10.88 -19.20
C HIS A 222 3.37 -9.99 -17.96
N ARG A 223 2.15 -9.66 -17.50
CA ARG A 223 1.96 -8.88 -16.27
C ARG A 223 2.38 -9.67 -15.04
N LEU A 224 2.06 -10.96 -15.01
CA LEU A 224 2.52 -11.88 -13.96
C LEU A 224 4.05 -11.99 -13.98
N GLN A 225 4.66 -12.19 -15.15
CA GLN A 225 6.11 -12.27 -15.32
C GLN A 225 6.81 -10.97 -14.90
N ALA A 226 6.25 -9.81 -15.25
CA ALA A 226 6.78 -8.52 -14.82
C ALA A 226 6.70 -8.35 -13.29
N ALA A 227 5.60 -8.80 -12.67
CA ALA A 227 5.46 -8.80 -11.22
C ALA A 227 6.46 -9.75 -10.54
N PHE A 228 6.64 -10.97 -11.06
CA PHE A 228 7.66 -11.91 -10.58
C PHE A 228 9.08 -11.37 -10.72
N ARG A 229 9.40 -10.74 -11.85
CA ARG A 229 10.71 -10.11 -12.06
C ARG A 229 10.94 -8.99 -11.05
N LYS A 230 9.95 -8.14 -10.82
CA LYS A 230 10.01 -7.09 -9.79
C LYS A 230 10.22 -7.70 -8.40
N PHE A 231 9.41 -8.70 -8.03
CA PHE A 231 9.54 -9.42 -6.77
C PHE A 231 10.95 -9.97 -6.57
N PHE A 232 11.49 -10.65 -7.57
CA PHE A 232 12.82 -11.26 -7.51
C PHE A 232 13.94 -10.22 -7.42
N ILE A 233 13.88 -9.15 -8.22
CA ILE A 233 14.87 -8.05 -8.15
C ILE A 233 14.79 -7.36 -6.79
N SER A 234 13.60 -6.99 -6.32
CA SER A 234 13.42 -6.35 -5.02
C SER A 234 13.89 -7.24 -3.88
N TYR A 235 13.70 -8.56 -3.96
CA TYR A 235 14.26 -9.52 -3.01
C TYR A 235 15.79 -9.50 -3.01
N LEU A 236 16.43 -9.64 -4.18
CA LEU A 236 17.89 -9.65 -4.28
C LEU A 236 18.50 -8.32 -3.80
N VAL A 237 17.89 -7.20 -4.14
CA VAL A 237 18.34 -5.88 -3.68
C VAL A 237 18.16 -5.76 -2.18
N LEU A 238 17.02 -6.19 -1.62
CA LEU A 238 16.78 -6.13 -0.18
C LEU A 238 17.74 -7.02 0.60
N ASP A 239 18.01 -8.22 0.11
CA ASP A 239 18.97 -9.15 0.72
C ASP A 239 20.40 -8.63 0.63
N SER A 240 20.79 -8.09 -0.53
CA SER A 240 22.10 -7.44 -0.71
C SER A 240 22.26 -6.24 0.23
N LEU A 241 21.27 -5.34 0.28
CA LEU A 241 21.28 -4.20 1.21
C LEU A 241 21.43 -4.70 2.65
N LYS A 242 20.64 -5.70 3.04
CA LYS A 242 20.66 -6.24 4.40
C LYS A 242 22.01 -6.86 4.76
N VAL A 243 22.54 -7.75 3.92
CA VAL A 243 23.76 -8.54 4.22
C VAL A 243 25.02 -7.70 4.05
N ILE A 244 25.08 -6.83 3.03
CA ILE A 244 26.29 -6.10 2.67
C ILE A 244 26.36 -4.74 3.40
N ILE A 245 25.22 -4.06 3.59
CA ILE A 245 25.20 -2.70 4.15
C ILE A 245 24.73 -2.71 5.60
N LEU A 246 23.51 -3.18 5.87
CA LEU A 246 22.92 -3.03 7.21
C LEU A 246 23.53 -3.96 8.26
N MET A 247 23.83 -5.20 7.89
CA MET A 247 24.38 -6.17 8.82
C MET A 247 25.82 -5.84 9.23
N PRO A 248 26.73 -5.37 8.37
CA PRO A 248 28.09 -5.04 8.81
C PRO A 248 28.17 -3.75 9.63
N ASP A 249 27.25 -2.82 9.40
CA ASP A 249 27.26 -1.49 9.99
C ASP A 249 26.80 -1.49 11.47
N PRO A 250 27.65 -1.02 12.41
CA PRO A 250 27.32 -0.91 13.84
C PRO A 250 26.11 -0.03 14.16
N TYR A 251 25.82 0.99 13.34
CA TYR A 251 24.66 1.89 13.50
C TYR A 251 23.36 1.10 13.40
N PHE A 252 23.22 0.27 12.36
CA PHE A 252 22.01 -0.52 12.13
C PHE A 252 21.87 -1.71 13.08
N ARG A 253 22.96 -2.16 13.71
CA ARG A 253 22.92 -3.14 14.79
C ARG A 253 22.48 -2.54 16.14
N GLY A 254 22.46 -1.21 16.27
CA GLY A 254 22.07 -0.53 17.51
C GLY A 254 23.11 -0.61 18.63
N PHE A 255 24.37 -0.88 18.30
CA PHE A 255 25.45 -0.97 19.30
C PHE A 255 26.12 0.38 19.60
N ILE A 256 25.94 1.39 18.76
CA ILE A 256 26.63 2.69 18.89
C ILE A 256 25.70 3.85 18.49
N SER A 257 25.80 4.97 19.21
CA SER A 257 25.13 6.24 18.89
C SER A 257 25.59 6.80 17.54
N ALA A 258 24.76 7.65 16.92
CA ALA A 258 24.91 8.21 15.57
C ALA A 258 26.19 9.07 15.31
N ASP A 259 27.10 9.13 16.29
CA ASP A 259 28.33 9.93 16.29
C ASP A 259 29.57 9.11 15.88
N SER A 260 29.44 7.82 15.56
CA SER A 260 30.60 6.95 15.36
C SER A 260 30.63 6.21 14.01
N LEU A 261 31.68 6.54 13.26
CA LEU A 261 32.33 5.84 12.14
C LEU A 261 31.59 5.66 10.80
N SER A 262 32.43 5.59 9.78
CA SER A 262 32.14 5.75 8.36
C SER A 262 31.11 4.72 7.84
N PRO A 263 30.08 5.16 7.08
CA PRO A 263 29.08 4.25 6.52
C PRO A 263 29.73 3.24 5.57
N PHE A 264 29.16 2.03 5.43
CA PHE A 264 29.58 1.10 4.37
C PHE A 264 29.50 1.77 2.98
N PRO A 265 30.48 1.58 2.06
CA PRO A 265 31.67 0.69 2.15
C PRO A 265 32.89 1.32 2.82
N PHE A 266 32.79 2.58 3.26
CA PHE A 266 33.91 3.35 3.80
C PHE A 266 34.42 2.83 5.15
N PHE A 267 33.69 1.93 5.81
CA PHE A 267 34.17 1.17 6.97
C PHE A 267 35.43 0.33 6.66
N TYR A 268 35.54 -0.23 5.45
CA TYR A 268 36.74 -1.01 5.04
C TYR A 268 37.94 -0.12 4.74
N PHE A 269 37.70 1.14 4.40
CA PHE A 269 38.73 2.15 4.23
C PHE A 269 38.87 2.90 5.55
N THR A 270 39.50 2.27 6.53
CA THR A 270 39.79 2.81 7.88
C THR A 270 40.50 4.18 7.87
N SER A 271 40.95 4.64 6.71
CA SER A 271 41.63 5.92 6.50
C SER A 271 40.70 7.07 6.07
N ILE A 272 39.42 6.83 5.78
CA ILE A 272 38.47 7.86 5.31
C ILE A 272 37.44 8.15 6.41
N THR A 273 37.76 9.14 7.26
CA THR A 273 36.80 9.69 8.22
C THR A 273 35.88 10.67 7.49
N LEU A 274 34.70 10.21 7.09
CA LEU A 274 33.66 11.11 6.58
C LEU A 274 33.17 12.03 7.69
N HIS A 275 32.86 13.28 7.33
CA HIS A 275 32.22 14.22 8.24
C HIS A 275 30.91 13.62 8.79
N PRO A 276 30.61 13.76 10.10
CA PRO A 276 29.48 13.07 10.75
C PRO A 276 28.13 13.38 10.09
N ALA A 277 27.93 14.59 9.58
CA ALA A 277 26.72 14.95 8.85
C ALA A 277 26.51 14.11 7.57
N ILE A 278 27.59 13.78 6.86
CA ILE A 278 27.53 12.98 5.63
C ILE A 278 27.24 11.52 5.98
N ALA A 279 27.87 10.98 7.03
CA ALA A 279 27.59 9.65 7.53
C ALA A 279 26.11 9.48 7.93
N GLN A 280 25.56 10.46 8.66
CA GLN A 280 24.14 10.46 9.03
C GLN A 280 23.22 10.54 7.81
N PHE A 281 23.57 11.35 6.80
CA PHE A 281 22.82 11.42 5.56
C PHE A 281 22.81 10.07 4.83
N CYS A 282 23.97 9.41 4.72
CA CYS A 282 24.09 8.09 4.12
C CYS A 282 23.26 7.03 4.88
N HIS A 283 23.34 6.97 6.22
CA HIS A 283 22.53 6.04 7.01
C HIS A 283 21.03 6.26 6.81
N ARG A 284 20.58 7.53 6.78
CA ARG A 284 19.18 7.88 6.50
C ARG A 284 18.78 7.47 5.08
N LEU A 285 19.66 7.67 4.10
CA LEU A 285 19.42 7.29 2.71
C LEU A 285 19.33 5.77 2.55
N TYR A 286 20.25 5.01 3.15
CA TYR A 286 20.18 3.53 3.13
C TYR A 286 18.90 3.03 3.79
N SER A 287 18.52 3.60 4.93
CA SER A 287 17.25 3.26 5.58
C SER A 287 16.05 3.54 4.67
N ALA A 288 16.02 4.71 4.03
CA ALA A 288 14.94 5.08 3.11
C ALA A 288 14.87 4.17 1.87
N ILE A 289 16.02 3.84 1.26
CA ILE A 289 16.10 2.90 0.13
C ILE A 289 15.62 1.51 0.56
N SER A 290 16.05 1.01 1.72
CA SER A 290 15.60 -0.29 2.23
C SER A 290 14.10 -0.32 2.44
N VAL A 291 13.50 0.73 3.02
CA VAL A 291 12.04 0.83 3.17
C VAL A 291 11.36 0.84 1.81
N TYR A 292 11.84 1.65 0.86
CA TYR A 292 11.28 1.71 -0.49
C TYR A 292 11.30 0.35 -1.20
N VAL A 293 12.45 -0.32 -1.21
CA VAL A 293 12.62 -1.63 -1.86
C VAL A 293 11.74 -2.69 -1.18
N ALA A 294 11.60 -2.65 0.14
CA ALA A 294 10.73 -3.59 0.86
C ALA A 294 9.24 -3.34 0.60
N ILE A 295 8.82 -2.09 0.44
CA ILE A 295 7.45 -1.76 0.00
C ILE A 295 7.22 -2.31 -1.42
N GLU A 296 8.17 -2.14 -2.34
CA GLU A 296 8.07 -2.70 -3.70
C GLU A 296 7.99 -4.23 -3.67
N PHE A 297 8.82 -4.88 -2.84
CA PHE A 297 8.79 -6.32 -2.62
C PHE A 297 7.41 -6.80 -2.14
N VAL A 298 6.87 -6.22 -1.05
CA VAL A 298 5.56 -6.63 -0.49
C VAL A 298 4.42 -6.34 -1.47
N THR A 299 4.41 -5.17 -2.11
CA THR A 299 3.36 -4.83 -3.08
C THR A 299 3.38 -5.73 -4.31
N SER A 300 4.54 -6.28 -4.70
CA SER A 300 4.68 -7.19 -5.85
C SER A 300 4.16 -8.61 -5.60
N LEU A 301 3.91 -9.01 -4.34
CA LEU A 301 3.29 -10.30 -3.98
C LEU A 301 1.80 -10.37 -4.35
N ASN A 302 1.07 -9.29 -4.12
CA ASN A 302 -0.36 -9.18 -4.41
C ASN A 302 -0.76 -9.67 -5.84
N PRO A 303 -0.21 -9.13 -6.95
CA PRO A 303 -0.53 -9.59 -8.29
C PRO A 303 -0.05 -11.02 -8.52
N ILE A 304 1.05 -11.46 -7.92
CA ILE A 304 1.53 -12.84 -8.05
C ILE A 304 0.47 -13.81 -7.54
N PHE A 305 -0.08 -13.55 -6.35
CA PHE A 305 -1.15 -14.38 -5.78
C PHE A 305 -2.46 -14.25 -6.56
N PHE A 306 -3.01 -13.05 -6.69
CA PHE A 306 -4.36 -12.92 -7.28
C PHE A 306 -4.40 -13.14 -8.79
N LEU A 307 -3.40 -12.66 -9.55
CA LEU A 307 -3.33 -12.92 -10.99
C LEU A 307 -2.88 -14.35 -11.26
N GLY A 308 -1.97 -14.89 -10.45
CA GLY A 308 -1.55 -16.29 -10.54
C GLY A 308 -2.72 -17.24 -10.31
N LEU A 309 -3.50 -17.05 -9.25
CA LEU A 309 -4.72 -17.82 -8.99
C LEU A 309 -5.75 -17.65 -10.11
N SER A 310 -5.96 -16.43 -10.60
CA SER A 310 -6.89 -16.18 -11.71
C SER A 310 -6.48 -16.87 -13.02
N LEU A 311 -5.18 -17.06 -13.26
CA LEU A 311 -4.67 -17.75 -14.45
C LEU A 311 -4.60 -19.28 -14.26
N ALA A 312 -4.41 -19.75 -13.02
CA ALA A 312 -4.41 -21.17 -12.67
C ALA A 312 -5.83 -21.76 -12.66
N PHE A 313 -6.81 -20.94 -12.25
CA PHE A 313 -8.23 -21.29 -12.25
C PHE A 313 -9.02 -20.34 -13.16
N PRO A 314 -8.80 -20.38 -14.50
CA PRO A 314 -9.67 -19.67 -15.41
C PRO A 314 -11.06 -20.29 -15.24
N LYS A 315 -12.05 -19.47 -14.85
CA LYS A 315 -13.43 -19.93 -14.67
C LYS A 315 -13.84 -20.77 -15.87
N ARG A 316 -14.14 -22.06 -15.65
CA ARG A 316 -15.02 -22.84 -16.52
C ARG A 316 -16.42 -22.28 -16.29
N GLY A 317 -16.84 -21.39 -17.17
CA GLY A 317 -18.16 -20.78 -17.20
C GLY A 317 -18.39 -20.25 -18.60
#